data_AF-A0A1R1WYR1-F1
#
_entry.id   AF-A0A1R1WYR1-F1
#
_cell.length_a   1.000
_cell.length_b   1.000
_cell.length_c   1.000
_cell.angle_alpha   90.00
_cell.angle_beta   90.00
_cell.angle_gamma   90.00
#
_symmetry.space_group_name_H-M   'P 1'
#
loop_
_entity.id
_entity.type
_entity.pdbx_description
1 polymer ?
#
loop_
_entity_poly.entity_id
_entity_poly.type
_entity_poly.pdbx_seq_one_letter_code
_entity_poly.pdbx_strand_id
1 'polypeptide(L)'
;MDFINNQENSKVSSYSQLRALALNRISYQKTHYKKSGLCIALVPVLMVAAGGIIGMVVKSIIDFNFGRISFLMCSNTESIDRFNMPIPSNSLKSLPVINLSKFKHSFKDSIYYSLNHYLLPEKIVGNEYPKPKLRLIDPNPSCGWAFTHDYSTSSPYFKSPNADSDLILDKTNKPSPLGGWFNSNFLTRSPVKLLLNQNYPYMLINTKNFDNVGTLEKEKDVLISPAELLDVSSSIGNAGSKSFLPSAIRRTTISNKEKAYLLDYLDTSYYMKFTQTNHPSSQFSPSSFVKVPFYENIKNNSKNILASDIDDILIAHIKDTTKKLKRIDSSLMDAILLDSNKESSIKTLMYYYGNVTPIFEQMPWGVLDLDIVDPGSRNWKYTLQIGANDLIDSTGSYPSAINRMIDQQISLSNGFLRSSKQNANANIVHTMRAMPQLYYYEYTVPIGSLVGSSLYPFGLTFMVSMFVLILVREKQEKVLVMMQMNGLKLHAYYIVYYIHFLLLSLLVLHESEQLDFIYLLCDFVWTCNRCFHFNINQYDPAYFVPDMASFCSIPRNRVDERCINFNCTA
;
A
#
# COMPACT_ATOMS: atom_id res chain seq x y z
N MET A 1 -41.26 -90.75 -10.67
CA MET A 1 -40.57 -91.80 -11.42
C MET A 1 -39.09 -91.56 -11.25
N ASP A 2 -38.47 -92.55 -10.61
CA ASP A 2 -37.21 -92.50 -9.88
C ASP A 2 -35.96 -92.29 -10.76
N PHE A 3 -34.96 -91.61 -10.21
CA PHE A 3 -33.68 -92.27 -9.96
C PHE A 3 -32.97 -91.64 -8.74
N ILE A 4 -32.46 -92.55 -7.94
CA ILE A 4 -31.97 -92.44 -6.56
C ILE A 4 -30.45 -92.19 -6.54
N ASN A 5 -29.99 -91.47 -5.50
CA ASN A 5 -28.67 -91.45 -4.85
C ASN A 5 -27.38 -91.30 -5.68
N ASN A 6 -26.56 -90.32 -5.30
CA ASN A 6 -25.42 -90.62 -4.41
C ASN A 6 -24.82 -89.36 -3.78
N GLN A 7 -24.56 -89.47 -2.48
CA GLN A 7 -23.74 -88.53 -1.72
C GLN A 7 -22.32 -88.48 -2.29
N GLU A 8 -21.74 -87.29 -2.34
CA GLU A 8 -20.40 -87.10 -1.78
C GLU A 8 -20.27 -85.66 -1.26
N ASN A 9 -20.43 -85.53 0.06
CA ASN A 9 -19.95 -84.40 0.83
C ASN A 9 -18.42 -84.35 0.72
N SER A 10 -17.88 -83.79 -0.35
CA SER A 10 -16.54 -83.25 -0.28
C SER A 10 -16.61 -82.02 0.61
N LYS A 11 -16.07 -82.14 1.84
CA LYS A 11 -15.73 -80.97 2.66
C LYS A 11 -14.68 -80.17 1.90
N VAL A 12 -15.11 -79.37 0.94
CA VAL A 12 -14.28 -78.32 0.36
C VAL A 12 -13.92 -77.42 1.53
N SER A 13 -12.66 -77.46 1.96
CA SER A 13 -12.22 -76.69 3.12
C SER A 13 -12.62 -75.22 2.93
N SER A 14 -13.12 -74.58 3.99
CA SER A 14 -13.45 -73.14 3.97
C SER A 14 -12.28 -72.31 3.40
N TYR A 15 -11.04 -72.76 3.61
CA TYR A 15 -9.83 -72.19 3.04
C TYR A 15 -9.77 -72.22 1.51
N SER A 16 -10.16 -73.33 0.86
CA SER A 16 -10.20 -73.42 -0.61
C SER A 16 -11.30 -72.54 -1.24
N GLN A 17 -12.43 -72.35 -0.56
CA GLN A 17 -13.49 -71.44 -1.02
C GLN A 17 -13.09 -69.96 -0.82
N LEU A 18 -12.48 -69.63 0.33
CA LEU A 18 -11.91 -68.30 0.59
C LEU A 18 -10.80 -67.97 -0.41
N ARG A 19 -9.92 -68.93 -0.73
CA ARG A 19 -8.86 -68.76 -1.72
C ARG A 19 -9.42 -68.59 -3.14
N ALA A 20 -10.46 -69.32 -3.51
CA ALA A 20 -11.11 -69.16 -4.81
C ALA A 20 -11.81 -67.79 -4.92
N LEU A 21 -12.50 -67.34 -3.87
CA LEU A 21 -13.11 -66.00 -3.81
C LEU A 21 -12.05 -64.89 -3.84
N ALA A 22 -10.95 -65.05 -3.11
CA ALA A 22 -9.84 -64.11 -3.10
C ALA A 22 -9.15 -64.05 -4.48
N LEU A 23 -8.85 -65.19 -5.11
CA LEU A 23 -8.23 -65.24 -6.44
C LEU A 23 -9.15 -64.68 -7.52
N ASN A 24 -10.46 -64.88 -7.43
CA ASN A 24 -11.42 -64.31 -8.39
C ASN A 24 -11.55 -62.79 -8.22
N ARG A 25 -11.57 -62.29 -6.97
CA ARG A 25 -11.50 -60.85 -6.65
C ARG A 25 -10.18 -60.23 -7.15
N ILE A 26 -9.04 -60.92 -6.95
CA ILE A 26 -7.72 -60.46 -7.38
C ILE A 26 -7.61 -60.46 -8.92
N SER A 27 -8.12 -61.48 -9.61
CA SER A 27 -8.14 -61.56 -11.08
C SER A 27 -8.99 -60.45 -11.69
N TYR A 28 -10.15 -60.18 -11.09
CA TYR A 28 -11.04 -59.09 -11.50
C TYR A 28 -10.38 -57.72 -11.30
N GLN A 29 -9.78 -57.48 -10.12
CA GLN A 29 -9.01 -56.27 -9.84
C GLN A 29 -7.83 -56.09 -10.80
N LYS A 30 -7.09 -57.16 -11.15
CA LYS A 30 -5.93 -57.11 -12.04
C LYS A 30 -6.30 -56.68 -13.46
N THR A 31 -7.46 -57.13 -13.96
CA THR A 31 -7.94 -56.77 -15.31
C THR A 31 -8.45 -55.32 -15.35
N HIS A 32 -9.08 -54.86 -14.26
CA HIS A 32 -9.52 -53.48 -14.09
C HIS A 32 -8.37 -52.49 -13.92
N TYR A 33 -7.36 -52.84 -13.13
CA TYR A 33 -6.16 -52.03 -12.92
C TYR A 33 -5.37 -51.82 -14.21
N LYS A 34 -5.27 -52.86 -15.05
CA LYS A 34 -4.40 -52.82 -16.23
C LYS A 34 -4.92 -51.92 -17.35
N LYS A 35 -6.25 -51.79 -17.51
CA LYS A 35 -6.86 -50.93 -18.55
C LYS A 35 -7.39 -49.59 -18.02
N SER A 36 -8.09 -49.58 -16.89
CA SER A 36 -8.65 -48.34 -16.31
C SER A 36 -7.68 -47.64 -15.37
N GLY A 37 -6.90 -48.38 -14.58
CA GLY A 37 -5.97 -47.79 -13.61
C GLY A 37 -4.87 -46.96 -14.27
N LEU A 38 -4.37 -47.39 -15.45
CA LEU A 38 -3.38 -46.64 -16.22
C LEU A 38 -3.93 -45.28 -16.67
N CYS A 39 -5.10 -45.24 -17.32
CA CYS A 39 -5.67 -43.97 -17.79
C CYS A 39 -6.03 -43.02 -16.65
N ILE A 40 -6.54 -43.56 -15.53
CA ILE A 40 -6.93 -42.75 -14.37
C ILE A 40 -5.72 -42.12 -13.68
N ALA A 41 -4.59 -42.83 -13.62
CA ALA A 41 -3.35 -42.27 -13.06
C ALA A 41 -2.61 -41.36 -14.06
N LEU A 42 -2.66 -41.70 -15.36
CA LEU A 42 -1.88 -41.03 -16.39
C LEU A 42 -2.49 -39.68 -16.81
N VAL A 43 -3.82 -39.52 -16.80
CA VAL A 43 -4.48 -38.25 -17.14
C VAL A 43 -4.10 -37.11 -16.18
N PRO A 44 -4.22 -37.25 -14.85
CA PRO A 44 -3.78 -36.21 -13.92
C PRO A 44 -2.29 -35.88 -14.05
N VAL A 45 -1.44 -36.89 -14.28
CA VAL A 45 0.00 -36.70 -14.47
C VAL A 45 0.29 -35.91 -15.75
N LEU A 46 -0.38 -36.24 -16.86
CA LEU A 46 -0.27 -35.48 -18.11
C LEU A 46 -0.79 -34.05 -17.96
N MET A 47 -1.87 -33.83 -17.22
CA MET A 47 -2.39 -32.48 -16.98
C MET A 47 -1.40 -31.62 -16.17
N VAL A 48 -0.80 -32.19 -15.11
CA VAL A 48 0.25 -31.52 -14.33
C VAL A 48 1.48 -31.23 -15.19
N ALA A 49 1.90 -32.20 -16.02
CA ALA A 49 3.02 -32.02 -16.94
C ALA A 49 2.74 -30.93 -17.97
N ALA A 50 1.56 -30.91 -18.58
CA ALA A 50 1.14 -29.88 -19.53
C ALA A 50 1.10 -28.49 -18.87
N GLY A 51 0.55 -28.38 -17.66
CA GLY A 51 0.56 -27.15 -16.89
C GLY A 51 1.97 -26.66 -16.56
N GLY A 52 2.88 -27.58 -16.24
CA GLY A 52 4.31 -27.28 -16.03
C GLY A 52 4.99 -26.76 -17.30
N ILE A 53 4.76 -27.39 -18.45
CA ILE A 53 5.32 -26.97 -19.75
C ILE A 53 4.78 -25.59 -20.13
N ILE A 54 3.47 -25.36 -20.05
CA ILE A 54 2.86 -24.05 -20.31
C ILE A 54 3.46 -23.00 -19.37
N GLY A 55 3.61 -23.32 -18.08
CA GLY A 55 4.23 -22.43 -17.11
C GLY A 55 5.66 -22.05 -17.47
N MET A 56 6.48 -23.01 -17.92
CA MET A 56 7.84 -22.72 -18.40
C MET A 56 7.85 -21.83 -19.64
N VAL A 57 6.98 -22.09 -20.62
CA VAL A 57 6.88 -21.28 -21.85
C VAL A 57 6.44 -19.85 -21.54
N VAL A 58 5.40 -19.69 -20.71
CA VAL A 58 4.90 -18.37 -20.29
C VAL A 58 6.00 -17.60 -19.54
N LYS A 59 6.70 -18.26 -18.62
CA LYS A 59 7.85 -17.65 -17.92
C LYS A 59 8.91 -17.18 -18.90
N SER A 60 9.28 -18.01 -19.87
CA SER A 60 10.30 -17.67 -20.86
C SER A 60 9.89 -16.49 -21.75
N ILE A 61 8.61 -16.39 -22.14
CA ILE A 61 8.09 -15.25 -22.92
C ILE A 61 8.11 -13.97 -22.08
N ILE A 62 7.75 -14.08 -20.82
CA ILE A 62 7.79 -12.96 -19.87
C ILE A 62 9.22 -12.47 -19.66
N ASP A 63 10.16 -13.38 -19.37
CA ASP A 63 11.57 -13.05 -19.14
C ASP A 63 12.19 -12.42 -20.40
N PHE A 64 11.74 -12.83 -21.60
CA PHE A 64 12.19 -12.26 -22.87
C PHE A 64 11.63 -10.84 -23.12
N ASN A 65 10.35 -10.61 -22.85
CA ASN A 65 9.69 -9.33 -23.12
C ASN A 65 9.91 -8.29 -22.01
N PHE A 66 10.03 -8.73 -20.77
CA PHE A 66 10.21 -7.90 -19.58
C PHE A 66 11.59 -8.17 -18.98
N GLY A 67 12.62 -7.74 -19.72
CA GLY A 67 14.00 -7.86 -19.26
C GLY A 67 14.18 -7.24 -17.87
N ARG A 68 14.99 -7.89 -17.03
CA ARG A 68 15.32 -7.42 -15.69
C ARG A 68 15.91 -6.01 -15.75
N ILE A 69 15.33 -5.08 -15.00
CA ILE A 69 15.88 -3.74 -14.83
C ILE A 69 16.50 -3.66 -13.45
N SER A 70 17.77 -3.29 -13.38
CA SER A 70 18.51 -3.19 -12.12
C SER A 70 18.79 -1.73 -11.79
N PHE A 71 18.49 -1.34 -10.55
CA PHE A 71 18.69 0.01 -10.05
C PHE A 71 19.64 0.01 -8.86
N LEU A 72 20.48 1.03 -8.77
CA LEU A 72 21.15 1.40 -7.53
C LEU A 72 20.39 2.58 -6.93
N MET A 73 19.49 2.29 -6.00
CA MET A 73 18.77 3.30 -5.24
C MET A 73 19.72 4.03 -4.30
N CYS A 74 19.43 5.31 -4.07
CA CYS A 74 20.26 6.16 -3.22
C CYS A 74 21.75 6.06 -3.57
N SER A 75 22.06 6.09 -4.86
CA SER A 75 23.43 6.10 -5.40
C SER A 75 24.18 7.41 -5.09
N ASN A 76 25.50 7.33 -4.97
CA ASN A 76 26.36 8.51 -4.88
C ASN A 76 26.53 9.26 -6.22
N THR A 77 26.05 8.70 -7.33
CA THR A 77 26.12 9.30 -8.66
C THR A 77 24.92 10.22 -8.88
N GLU A 78 25.16 11.41 -9.43
CA GLU A 78 24.12 12.41 -9.68
C GLU A 78 23.12 11.92 -10.74
N SER A 79 21.85 11.85 -10.35
CA SER A 79 20.67 11.41 -11.09
C SER A 79 19.50 12.32 -10.72
N ILE A 80 19.72 13.61 -10.97
CA ILE A 80 18.80 14.70 -10.65
C ILE A 80 18.55 15.56 -11.89
N ASP A 81 17.39 16.20 -11.93
CA ASP A 81 17.00 17.11 -12.99
C ASP A 81 17.58 18.52 -12.80
N ARG A 82 17.20 19.44 -13.71
CA ARG A 82 17.60 20.86 -13.67
C ARG A 82 17.13 21.63 -12.43
N PHE A 83 16.21 21.09 -11.65
CA PHE A 83 15.69 21.68 -10.42
C PHE A 83 16.27 21.03 -9.16
N ASN A 84 17.33 20.22 -9.30
CA ASN A 84 17.89 19.40 -8.22
C ASN A 84 16.91 18.35 -7.67
N MET A 85 15.89 17.95 -8.43
CA MET A 85 14.95 16.90 -8.04
C MET A 85 15.36 15.55 -8.63
N PRO A 86 15.11 14.41 -7.95
CA PRO A 86 15.44 13.10 -8.51
C PRO A 86 14.76 12.83 -9.86
N ILE A 87 15.51 12.31 -10.82
CA ILE A 87 14.97 11.86 -12.11
C ILE A 87 14.14 10.60 -11.86
N PRO A 88 12.93 10.46 -12.47
CA PRO A 88 12.09 9.30 -12.26
C PRO A 88 12.65 8.02 -12.88
N SER A 89 12.36 6.88 -12.25
CA SER A 89 12.82 5.55 -12.68
C SER A 89 12.30 5.13 -14.06
N ASN A 90 11.18 5.67 -14.50
CA ASN A 90 10.61 5.44 -15.83
C ASN A 90 11.42 6.10 -16.97
N SER A 91 12.31 7.05 -16.65
CA SER A 91 13.09 7.81 -17.62
C SER A 91 14.49 7.22 -17.79
N LEU A 92 14.57 5.93 -18.12
CA LEU A 92 15.82 5.17 -18.19
C LEU A 92 16.93 5.83 -19.04
N LYS A 93 16.55 6.51 -20.14
CA LYS A 93 17.49 7.18 -21.04
C LYS A 93 18.24 8.35 -20.41
N SER A 94 17.65 9.00 -19.40
CA SER A 94 18.28 10.10 -18.67
C SER A 94 19.00 9.66 -17.40
N LEU A 95 18.91 8.38 -17.03
CA LEU A 95 19.57 7.86 -15.83
C LEU A 95 21.03 7.52 -16.11
N PRO A 96 21.95 7.83 -15.18
CA PRO A 96 23.34 7.39 -15.29
C PRO A 96 23.43 5.87 -15.19
N VAL A 97 24.25 5.28 -16.04
CA VAL A 97 24.58 3.86 -16.00
C VAL A 97 25.85 3.65 -15.19
N ILE A 98 25.82 2.71 -14.24
CA ILE A 98 26.98 2.34 -13.43
C ILE A 98 27.27 0.85 -13.65
N ASN A 99 28.54 0.52 -13.87
CA ASN A 99 29.01 -0.87 -13.84
C ASN A 99 29.34 -1.25 -12.39
N LEU A 100 28.47 -2.05 -11.76
CA LEU A 100 28.63 -2.46 -10.36
C LEU A 100 29.34 -3.80 -10.20
N SER A 101 30.10 -4.29 -11.19
CA SER A 101 30.87 -5.55 -11.11
C SER A 101 31.78 -5.68 -9.87
N LYS A 102 32.07 -4.57 -9.17
CA LYS A 102 32.87 -4.51 -7.95
C LYS A 102 32.06 -4.63 -6.64
N PHE A 103 30.73 -4.55 -6.68
CA PHE A 103 29.90 -4.54 -5.47
C PHE A 103 29.53 -5.96 -5.03
N LYS A 104 29.59 -6.21 -3.72
CA LYS A 104 29.15 -7.49 -3.16
C LYS A 104 27.63 -7.62 -3.40
N HIS A 105 27.20 -8.77 -3.90
CA HIS A 105 25.79 -9.08 -4.25
C HIS A 105 25.24 -8.39 -5.51
N SER A 106 26.07 -7.75 -6.33
CA SER A 106 25.66 -7.38 -7.69
C SER A 106 25.67 -8.61 -8.61
N PHE A 107 24.78 -8.65 -9.59
CA PHE A 107 24.90 -9.61 -10.69
C PHE A 107 26.12 -9.24 -11.55
N LYS A 108 26.90 -10.26 -11.94
CA LYS A 108 28.01 -10.06 -12.87
C LYS A 108 27.44 -9.68 -14.24
N ASP A 109 28.08 -8.74 -14.92
CA ASP A 109 27.74 -8.27 -16.26
C ASP A 109 26.35 -7.60 -16.42
N SER A 110 25.69 -7.22 -15.32
CA SER A 110 24.44 -6.45 -15.39
C SER A 110 24.67 -4.94 -15.36
N ILE A 111 23.88 -4.25 -16.17
CA ILE A 111 23.81 -2.79 -16.21
C ILE A 111 22.93 -2.30 -15.06
N TYR A 112 23.42 -1.35 -14.27
CA TYR A 112 22.65 -0.72 -13.19
C TYR A 112 22.38 0.74 -13.51
N TYR A 113 21.14 1.17 -13.29
CA TYR A 113 20.73 2.57 -13.39
C TYR A 113 20.79 3.23 -12.02
N SER A 114 21.47 4.38 -11.96
CA SER A 114 21.62 5.16 -10.73
C SER A 114 20.37 5.97 -10.42
N LEU A 115 19.85 5.87 -9.20
CA LEU A 115 18.74 6.68 -8.70
C LEU A 115 19.16 7.45 -7.44
N ASN A 116 18.72 8.71 -7.33
CA ASN A 116 18.81 9.49 -6.07
C ASN A 116 17.49 9.53 -5.27
N HIS A 117 16.54 8.67 -5.63
CA HIS A 117 15.33 8.39 -4.88
C HIS A 117 15.22 6.89 -4.57
N TYR A 118 14.37 6.52 -3.62
CA TYR A 118 14.06 5.13 -3.32
C TYR A 118 12.70 4.75 -3.95
N LEU A 119 12.55 3.49 -4.34
CA LEU A 119 11.35 2.93 -4.97
C LEU A 119 10.43 2.20 -3.98
N LEU A 120 10.76 2.23 -2.69
CA LEU A 120 10.05 1.51 -1.64
C LEU A 120 9.00 2.38 -0.94
N PRO A 121 7.95 1.80 -0.35
CA PRO A 121 7.64 0.38 -0.33
C PRO A 121 6.69 -0.01 -1.47
N GLU A 122 7.21 -0.39 -2.64
CA GLU A 122 6.52 -1.39 -3.44
C GLU A 122 6.69 -2.73 -2.74
N LYS A 123 5.80 -3.04 -1.78
CA LYS A 123 5.66 -4.41 -1.33
C LYS A 123 5.11 -5.21 -2.51
N ILE A 124 5.99 -5.92 -3.22
CA ILE A 124 5.60 -7.03 -4.10
C ILE A 124 5.11 -8.14 -3.16
N VAL A 125 3.88 -8.00 -2.66
CA VAL A 125 3.23 -9.08 -1.92
C VAL A 125 2.65 -10.02 -2.96
N GLY A 126 2.96 -11.32 -2.84
CA GLY A 126 2.20 -12.35 -3.55
C GLY A 126 0.71 -12.20 -3.27
N ASN A 127 -0.14 -12.80 -4.12
CA ASN A 127 -1.60 -12.66 -4.14
C ASN A 127 -2.37 -12.96 -2.82
N GLU A 128 -1.70 -13.18 -1.70
CA GLU A 128 -2.28 -13.43 -0.39
C GLU A 128 -2.03 -12.22 0.54
N TYR A 129 -3.09 -11.40 0.72
CA TYR A 129 -3.25 -10.28 1.68
C TYR A 129 -2.57 -8.92 1.42
N PRO A 130 -3.18 -7.86 2.00
CA PRO A 130 -4.25 -7.07 1.42
C PRO A 130 -3.72 -6.18 0.28
N LYS A 131 -4.62 -5.78 -0.64
CA LYS A 131 -4.33 -4.82 -1.72
C LYS A 131 -3.47 -3.66 -1.18
N PRO A 132 -2.38 -3.27 -1.85
CA PRO A 132 -1.57 -2.13 -1.41
C PRO A 132 -2.50 -0.95 -1.20
N LYS A 133 -2.43 -0.32 -0.02
CA LYS A 133 -3.19 0.89 0.27
C LYS A 133 -2.77 1.91 -0.76
N LEU A 134 -3.66 2.24 -1.69
CA LEU A 134 -3.42 3.29 -2.67
C LEU A 134 -3.25 4.58 -1.88
N ARG A 135 -2.05 5.16 -1.96
CA ARG A 135 -1.72 6.43 -1.33
C ARG A 135 -1.10 7.32 -2.38
N LEU A 136 -1.53 8.55 -2.43
CA LEU A 136 -0.90 9.55 -3.27
C LEU A 136 0.41 9.96 -2.59
N ILE A 137 1.54 9.45 -3.10
CA ILE A 137 2.88 9.70 -2.56
C ILE A 137 3.72 10.29 -3.69
N ASP A 138 4.73 11.10 -3.35
CA ASP A 138 5.75 11.50 -4.31
C ASP A 138 6.38 10.25 -4.94
N PRO A 139 6.24 10.04 -6.26
CA PRO A 139 6.76 8.84 -6.93
C PRO A 139 8.30 8.78 -6.93
N ASN A 140 8.98 9.89 -6.63
CA ASN A 140 10.44 9.98 -6.60
C ASN A 140 10.93 10.61 -5.29
N PRO A 141 10.67 9.95 -4.15
CA PRO A 141 11.02 10.52 -2.86
C PRO A 141 12.55 10.56 -2.70
N SER A 142 13.09 11.76 -2.46
CA SER A 142 14.53 11.96 -2.24
C SER A 142 15.07 11.00 -1.17
N CYS A 143 16.28 10.49 -1.39
CA CYS A 143 17.01 9.70 -0.39
C CYS A 143 17.61 10.54 0.74
N GLY A 144 17.45 11.87 0.69
CA GLY A 144 17.83 12.78 1.76
C GLY A 144 16.62 13.52 2.30
N TRP A 145 16.55 13.65 3.62
CA TRP A 145 15.57 14.48 4.32
C TRP A 145 16.32 15.56 5.11
N ALA A 146 15.81 16.79 5.02
CA ALA A 146 16.24 17.92 5.83
C ALA A 146 14.99 18.45 6.54
N PHE A 147 15.03 18.52 7.85
CA PHE A 147 13.90 19.02 8.66
C PHE A 147 14.05 20.49 9.04
N THR A 148 15.24 21.05 8.79
CA THR A 148 15.57 22.47 8.94
C THR A 148 16.11 23.00 7.60
N HIS A 149 16.08 24.32 7.42
CA HIS A 149 16.45 24.98 6.15
C HIS A 149 17.94 25.24 5.99
N ASP A 150 18.69 25.18 7.08
CA ASP A 150 20.12 25.49 7.21
C ASP A 150 21.03 24.26 7.09
N TYR A 151 20.63 23.28 6.29
CA TYR A 151 21.41 22.05 6.12
C TYR A 151 22.72 22.27 5.36
N SER A 152 23.76 21.54 5.76
CA SER A 152 25.04 21.54 5.04
C SER A 152 24.87 21.00 3.62
N THR A 153 25.34 21.75 2.64
CA THR A 153 25.21 21.34 1.25
C THR A 153 26.20 20.23 0.89
N SER A 154 25.73 19.20 0.20
CA SER A 154 26.55 18.08 -0.29
C SER A 154 25.86 17.37 -1.44
N SER A 155 26.59 17.06 -2.51
CA SER A 155 26.09 16.24 -3.63
C SER A 155 25.95 14.77 -3.23
N PRO A 156 24.98 14.01 -3.78
CA PRO A 156 23.93 14.44 -4.72
C PRO A 156 22.65 14.94 -4.07
N TYR A 157 22.45 14.73 -2.76
CA TYR A 157 21.14 14.88 -2.11
C TYR A 157 20.83 16.26 -1.55
N PHE A 158 21.83 16.97 -1.04
CA PHE A 158 21.68 18.27 -0.38
C PHE A 158 22.36 19.33 -1.25
N LYS A 159 22.03 19.39 -2.54
CA LYS A 159 22.59 20.43 -3.41
C LYS A 159 22.14 21.81 -2.93
N SER A 160 23.02 22.79 -3.10
CA SER A 160 22.65 24.17 -2.81
C SER A 160 21.45 24.56 -3.68
N PRO A 161 20.36 25.08 -3.08
CA PRO A 161 19.26 25.62 -3.85
C PRO A 161 19.63 26.91 -4.59
N ASN A 162 20.79 27.52 -4.33
CA ASN A 162 21.17 28.81 -4.90
C ASN A 162 20.07 29.89 -4.74
N ALA A 163 19.38 29.81 -3.60
CA ALA A 163 18.41 30.79 -3.15
C ALA A 163 18.97 31.45 -1.89
N ASP A 164 18.60 32.71 -1.69
CA ASP A 164 18.90 33.41 -0.44
C ASP A 164 18.28 32.64 0.74
N SER A 165 19.02 32.47 1.83
CA SER A 165 18.58 31.70 3.00
C SER A 165 17.27 32.24 3.57
N ASP A 166 17.07 33.56 3.47
CA ASP A 166 15.88 34.25 3.97
C ASP A 166 14.62 33.97 3.12
N LEU A 167 14.77 33.33 1.96
CA LEU A 167 13.68 32.97 1.05
C LEU A 167 13.27 31.49 1.16
N ILE A 168 14.04 30.67 1.89
CA ILE A 168 13.73 29.25 2.11
C ILE A 168 12.89 29.14 3.38
N LEU A 169 11.59 29.41 3.23
CA LEU A 169 10.64 29.40 4.33
C LEU A 169 9.52 28.37 4.11
N ASP A 170 9.68 27.43 3.19
CA ASP A 170 8.68 26.38 2.97
C ASP A 170 8.61 25.41 4.15
N LYS A 171 7.49 24.70 4.31
CA LYS A 171 7.42 23.58 5.25
C LYS A 171 7.43 22.26 4.49
N THR A 172 8.60 21.87 4.01
CA THR A 172 8.85 20.53 3.46
C THR A 172 9.96 19.85 4.26
N ASN A 173 9.94 18.52 4.32
CA ASN A 173 11.01 17.74 4.98
C ASN A 173 12.05 17.24 3.96
N LYS A 174 12.21 17.97 2.86
CA LYS A 174 13.04 17.58 1.72
C LYS A 174 14.03 18.69 1.40
N PRO A 175 15.22 18.35 0.90
CA PRO A 175 16.15 19.31 0.33
C PRO A 175 15.43 20.19 -0.69
N SER A 176 15.72 21.48 -0.64
CA SER A 176 15.06 22.49 -1.45
C SER A 176 15.51 22.36 -2.92
N PRO A 177 14.60 22.46 -3.89
CA PRO A 177 14.96 22.48 -5.29
C PRO A 177 15.76 23.75 -5.64
N LEU A 178 16.34 23.79 -6.83
CA LEU A 178 17.02 24.98 -7.33
C LEU A 178 16.05 26.19 -7.33
N GLY A 179 16.41 27.23 -6.60
CA GLY A 179 15.65 28.45 -6.37
C GLY A 179 14.67 28.39 -5.19
N GLY A 180 14.57 27.26 -4.49
CA GLY A 180 13.63 27.03 -3.38
C GLY A 180 12.26 26.51 -3.82
N TRP A 181 11.48 25.97 -2.89
CA TRP A 181 10.16 25.38 -3.16
C TRP A 181 9.12 26.41 -3.65
N PHE A 182 9.25 27.67 -3.23
CA PHE A 182 8.41 28.78 -3.70
C PHE A 182 8.98 29.51 -4.93
N ASN A 183 9.92 28.88 -5.63
CA ASN A 183 10.43 29.40 -6.89
C ASN A 183 9.37 29.33 -7.98
N SER A 184 9.21 30.42 -8.72
CA SER A 184 8.23 30.51 -9.78
C SER A 184 8.43 29.57 -10.96
N ASN A 185 9.68 29.38 -11.39
CA ASN A 185 10.01 28.41 -12.45
C ASN A 185 9.76 26.97 -12.01
N PHE A 186 9.91 26.69 -10.71
CA PHE A 186 9.59 25.39 -10.15
C PHE A 186 8.07 25.17 -10.08
N LEU A 187 7.32 26.12 -9.50
CA LEU A 187 5.87 26.01 -9.34
C LEU A 187 5.09 25.97 -10.65
N THR A 188 5.57 26.65 -11.69
CA THR A 188 4.93 26.60 -13.01
C THR A 188 5.06 25.23 -13.66
N ARG A 189 6.12 24.47 -13.35
CA ARG A 189 6.39 23.16 -13.97
C ARG A 189 6.01 21.97 -13.10
N SER A 190 6.01 22.11 -11.78
CA SER A 190 5.80 21.00 -10.85
C SER A 190 5.06 21.43 -9.57
N PRO A 191 3.89 22.09 -9.66
CA PRO A 191 3.15 22.55 -8.48
C PRO A 191 2.68 21.37 -7.60
N VAL A 192 2.32 20.25 -8.23
CA VAL A 192 1.91 19.02 -7.53
C VAL A 192 3.03 18.46 -6.66
N LYS A 193 4.30 18.59 -7.07
CA LYS A 193 5.44 18.13 -6.25
C LYS A 193 5.56 18.93 -4.96
N LEU A 194 5.22 20.22 -4.95
CA LEU A 194 5.15 20.97 -3.70
C LEU A 194 4.02 20.44 -2.82
N LEU A 195 2.81 20.29 -3.36
CA LEU A 195 1.64 19.83 -2.61
C LEU A 195 1.83 18.44 -1.99
N LEU A 196 2.50 17.52 -2.70
CA LEU A 196 2.85 16.19 -2.22
C LEU A 196 3.83 16.19 -1.03
N ASN A 197 4.62 17.25 -0.88
CA ASN A 197 5.74 17.31 0.05
C ASN A 197 5.61 18.37 1.14
N GLN A 198 4.65 19.28 0.99
CA GLN A 198 4.38 20.34 1.94
C GLN A 198 3.55 19.81 3.10
N ASN A 199 3.95 20.16 4.31
CA ASN A 199 3.32 19.74 5.54
C ASN A 199 2.56 20.90 6.18
N TYR A 200 1.38 20.62 6.73
CA TYR A 200 0.57 21.57 7.50
C TYR A 200 0.61 21.21 9.00
N PRO A 201 1.71 21.49 9.72
CA PRO A 201 1.82 21.13 11.13
C PRO A 201 0.91 22.02 11.98
N TYR A 202 -0.13 21.38 12.49
CA TYR A 202 -1.11 21.97 13.39
C TYR A 202 -1.32 20.99 14.54
N MET A 203 -1.20 21.45 15.78
CA MET A 203 -1.41 20.60 16.95
C MET A 203 -2.36 21.24 17.96
N LEU A 204 -3.08 20.40 18.68
CA LEU A 204 -3.76 20.83 19.90
C LEU A 204 -2.74 20.86 21.04
N ILE A 205 -2.84 21.84 21.92
CA ILE A 205 -1.96 21.96 23.08
C ILE A 205 -2.78 22.00 24.37
N ASN A 206 -2.34 21.18 25.32
CA ASN A 206 -2.79 21.20 26.70
C ASN A 206 -1.62 21.63 27.58
N THR A 207 -1.81 22.61 28.45
CA THR A 207 -0.79 23.01 29.41
C THR A 207 -1.46 23.51 30.69
N LYS A 208 -0.83 23.22 31.83
CA LYS A 208 -1.25 23.73 33.14
C LYS A 208 -0.76 25.16 33.39
N ASN A 209 0.32 25.57 32.71
CA ASN A 209 0.91 26.89 32.87
C ASN A 209 1.30 27.47 31.51
N PHE A 210 0.64 28.56 31.11
CA PHE A 210 0.92 29.26 29.85
C PHE A 210 2.12 30.21 29.95
N ASP A 211 2.52 30.61 31.17
CA ASP A 211 3.51 31.68 31.39
C ASP A 211 4.91 31.33 30.86
N ASN A 212 5.23 30.05 30.65
CA ASN A 212 6.52 29.63 30.07
C ASN A 212 6.40 29.02 28.67
N VAL A 213 5.17 28.71 28.24
CA VAL A 213 4.89 28.03 26.97
C VAL A 213 4.65 29.04 25.86
N GLY A 214 3.92 30.12 26.15
CA GLY A 214 3.50 31.11 25.18
C GLY A 214 2.39 30.61 24.28
N THR A 215 2.08 31.38 23.23
CA THR A 215 1.00 31.05 22.30
C THR A 215 1.44 31.31 20.87
N LEU A 216 1.46 30.26 20.06
CA LEU A 216 1.67 30.35 18.61
C LEU A 216 0.36 29.98 17.91
N GLU A 217 -0.64 30.83 18.09
CA GLU A 217 -1.97 30.63 17.49
C GLU A 217 -1.93 30.82 15.97
N LYS A 218 -2.98 30.34 15.29
CA LYS A 218 -3.14 30.49 13.84
C LYS A 218 -3.26 31.98 13.47
N GLU A 219 -2.25 32.49 12.77
CA GLU A 219 -2.29 33.83 12.18
C GLU A 219 -3.19 33.88 10.93
N LYS A 220 -3.63 35.08 10.55
CA LYS A 220 -4.41 35.27 9.31
C LYS A 220 -3.56 34.92 8.09
N ASP A 221 -4.14 34.18 7.16
CA ASP A 221 -3.54 33.85 5.88
C ASP A 221 -3.04 35.13 5.16
N VAL A 222 -1.78 35.10 4.71
CA VAL A 222 -1.19 36.18 3.91
C VAL A 222 -1.62 35.97 2.46
N LEU A 223 -2.54 36.82 1.98
CA LEU A 223 -3.07 36.74 0.62
C LEU A 223 -2.01 37.13 -0.42
N ILE A 224 -1.97 36.39 -1.53
CA ILE A 224 -1.12 36.68 -2.68
C ILE A 224 -1.97 37.42 -3.72
N SER A 225 -1.48 38.56 -4.23
CA SER A 225 -2.17 39.27 -5.30
C SER A 225 -1.97 38.54 -6.64
N PRO A 226 -3.03 38.24 -7.41
CA PRO A 226 -2.90 37.61 -8.73
C PRO A 226 -2.01 38.38 -9.71
N ALA A 227 -1.85 39.70 -9.54
CA ALA A 227 -0.98 40.53 -10.37
C ALA A 227 0.52 40.21 -10.16
N GLU A 228 0.93 39.85 -8.94
CA GLU A 228 2.30 39.40 -8.63
C GLU A 228 2.62 38.05 -9.30
N LEU A 229 1.58 37.30 -9.69
CA LEU A 229 1.71 36.01 -10.38
C LEU A 229 2.10 36.13 -11.86
N LEU A 230 1.60 37.18 -12.53
CA LEU A 230 1.71 37.36 -13.98
C LEU A 230 3.02 38.03 -14.40
N ASP A 231 3.57 38.90 -13.56
CA ASP A 231 4.82 39.65 -13.83
C ASP A 231 6.10 38.77 -13.80
N VAL A 232 5.94 37.50 -13.43
CA VAL A 232 7.03 36.52 -13.42
C VAL A 232 7.18 35.82 -14.78
N SER A 233 6.12 35.77 -15.58
CA SER A 233 6.14 35.10 -16.89
C SER A 233 6.89 35.87 -17.98
N SER A 234 7.11 37.19 -17.80
CA SER A 234 7.73 38.09 -18.79
C SER A 234 9.27 38.14 -18.72
N SER A 235 9.91 37.51 -17.73
CA SER A 235 11.36 37.63 -17.48
C SER A 235 12.11 36.29 -17.46
N ILE A 236 11.72 35.37 -18.34
CA ILE A 236 12.34 34.03 -18.53
C ILE A 236 13.83 34.10 -18.98
N GLY A 237 14.35 35.29 -19.27
CA GLY A 237 15.64 35.48 -19.93
C GLY A 237 16.89 35.54 -19.06
N ASN A 238 16.84 35.77 -17.75
CA ASN A 238 18.06 35.90 -16.93
C ASN A 238 17.90 35.29 -15.54
N ALA A 239 18.95 34.62 -15.07
CA ALA A 239 19.06 33.80 -13.87
C ALA A 239 18.87 34.54 -12.52
N GLY A 240 17.75 35.23 -12.36
CA GLY A 240 17.30 35.84 -11.11
C GLY A 240 16.10 35.07 -10.55
N SER A 241 16.32 34.38 -9.44
CA SER A 241 15.34 33.64 -8.63
C SER A 241 14.26 34.55 -8.04
N LYS A 242 13.24 34.94 -8.82
CA LYS A 242 12.04 35.59 -8.26
C LYS A 242 11.21 34.56 -7.49
N SER A 243 11.39 34.53 -6.17
CA SER A 243 10.56 33.79 -5.21
C SER A 243 9.16 34.40 -5.11
N PHE A 244 8.11 33.59 -4.97
CA PHE A 244 6.73 34.07 -4.75
C PHE A 244 6.45 34.65 -3.37
N LEU A 245 7.45 34.84 -2.51
CA LEU A 245 7.25 35.42 -1.19
C LEU A 245 6.83 36.90 -1.30
N PRO A 246 5.63 37.27 -0.81
CA PRO A 246 5.21 38.66 -0.75
C PRO A 246 6.18 39.46 0.12
N SER A 247 6.36 40.73 -0.22
CA SER A 247 7.23 41.64 0.54
C SER A 247 6.83 41.76 2.03
N ALA A 248 5.56 41.49 2.36
CA ALA A 248 5.06 41.42 3.72
C ALA A 248 5.69 40.28 4.53
N ILE A 249 5.85 39.10 3.93
CA ILE A 249 6.47 37.93 4.60
C ILE A 249 7.95 38.19 4.85
N ARG A 250 8.65 38.78 3.88
CA ARG A 250 10.07 39.18 4.04
C ARG A 250 10.29 40.13 5.21
N ARG A 251 9.34 41.02 5.52
CA ARG A 251 9.45 41.96 6.65
C ARG A 251 9.12 41.31 8.00
N THR A 252 8.21 40.33 8.04
CA THR A 252 7.84 39.67 9.31
C THR A 252 8.92 38.76 9.86
N THR A 253 9.77 38.16 9.01
CA THR A 253 10.89 37.30 9.45
C THR A 253 11.99 38.11 10.18
N ILE A 254 12.12 39.40 9.88
CA ILE A 254 13.16 40.30 10.41
C ILE A 254 12.70 41.01 11.70
N SER A 255 11.42 40.93 12.04
CA SER A 255 10.89 41.49 13.28
C SER A 255 11.38 40.67 14.47
N ASN A 256 12.50 41.10 15.07
CA ASN A 256 12.99 40.70 16.40
C ASN A 256 11.95 41.05 17.47
N LYS A 257 10.86 40.30 17.55
CA LYS A 257 10.11 40.22 18.79
C LYS A 257 11.00 39.48 19.78
N GLU A 258 11.16 40.05 20.97
CA GLU A 258 11.78 39.34 22.08
C GLU A 258 10.99 38.05 22.30
N LYS A 259 11.59 36.93 21.88
CA LYS A 259 11.02 35.60 22.07
C LYS A 259 11.21 35.26 23.54
N ALA A 260 10.13 35.19 24.30
CA ALA A 260 10.19 34.91 25.74
C ALA A 260 9.83 33.46 26.06
N TYR A 261 8.96 32.85 25.25
CA TYR A 261 8.33 31.58 25.58
C TYR A 261 8.74 30.45 24.64
N LEU A 262 8.59 29.20 25.10
CA LEU A 262 9.02 28.00 24.36
C LEU A 262 8.52 27.96 22.91
N LEU A 263 7.23 28.21 22.68
CA LEU A 263 6.64 28.11 21.35
C LEU A 263 7.09 29.24 20.41
N ASP A 264 7.48 30.40 20.95
CA ASP A 264 8.01 31.52 20.15
C ASP A 264 9.38 31.21 19.56
N TYR A 265 10.13 30.30 20.21
CA TYR A 265 11.44 29.85 19.76
C TYR A 265 11.41 28.80 18.64
N LEU A 266 10.23 28.28 18.30
CA LEU A 266 10.09 27.33 17.20
C LEU A 266 10.37 27.99 15.84
N ASP A 267 10.84 27.18 14.89
CA ASP A 267 11.03 27.63 13.51
C ASP A 267 9.69 27.90 12.85
N THR A 268 9.55 29.09 12.28
CA THR A 268 8.37 29.48 11.50
C THR A 268 8.65 29.23 10.04
N SER A 269 7.78 28.45 9.41
CA SER A 269 7.74 28.19 7.98
C SER A 269 6.35 28.56 7.44
N TYR A 270 6.15 28.40 6.15
CA TYR A 270 4.90 28.73 5.47
C TYR A 270 4.40 27.53 4.66
N TYR A 271 3.09 27.37 4.71
CA TYR A 271 2.32 26.48 3.86
C TYR A 271 1.66 27.31 2.77
N MET A 272 1.91 27.00 1.51
CA MET A 272 1.28 27.68 0.38
C MET A 272 -0.02 26.98 -0.02
N LYS A 273 -1.11 27.77 -0.10
CA LYS A 273 -2.42 27.36 -0.57
C LYS A 273 -2.58 27.61 -2.05
N PHE A 274 -3.38 26.76 -2.68
CA PHE A 274 -3.79 26.90 -4.07
C PHE A 274 -5.30 26.99 -4.15
N THR A 275 -5.81 27.88 -5.00
CA THR A 275 -7.24 27.99 -5.30
C THR A 275 -7.49 27.85 -6.77
N GLN A 276 -8.70 27.42 -7.11
CA GLN A 276 -9.15 27.40 -8.49
C GLN A 276 -9.33 28.84 -9.00
N THR A 277 -8.78 29.13 -10.16
CA THR A 277 -8.88 30.42 -10.85
C THR A 277 -9.70 30.27 -12.12
N ASN A 278 -10.47 31.31 -12.45
CA ASN A 278 -11.27 31.36 -13.68
C ASN A 278 -10.43 31.74 -14.92
N HIS A 279 -9.11 31.74 -14.82
CA HIS A 279 -8.23 32.15 -15.92
C HIS A 279 -8.09 31.02 -16.94
N PRO A 280 -8.20 31.29 -18.26
CA PRO A 280 -8.20 30.25 -19.29
C PRO A 280 -6.86 29.49 -19.40
N SER A 281 -5.74 30.11 -19.04
CA SER A 281 -4.40 29.51 -19.13
C SER A 281 -3.92 28.81 -17.86
N SER A 282 -4.52 29.10 -16.70
CA SER A 282 -4.21 28.42 -15.44
C SER A 282 -5.49 28.30 -14.62
N GLN A 283 -5.93 27.06 -14.39
CA GLN A 283 -7.10 26.80 -13.56
C GLN A 283 -6.78 26.78 -12.07
N PHE A 284 -5.50 26.75 -11.70
CA PHE A 284 -5.07 26.81 -10.31
C PHE A 284 -3.89 27.75 -10.17
N SER A 285 -3.92 28.58 -9.14
CA SER A 285 -2.80 29.46 -8.77
C SER A 285 -2.57 29.43 -7.26
N PRO A 286 -1.34 29.74 -6.81
CA PRO A 286 -1.09 30.12 -5.43
C PRO A 286 -2.06 31.23 -5.00
N SER A 287 -2.64 31.10 -3.81
CA SER A 287 -3.68 32.00 -3.30
C SER A 287 -3.26 32.73 -2.03
N SER A 288 -2.62 32.00 -1.11
CA SER A 288 -2.21 32.54 0.18
C SER A 288 -1.11 31.69 0.82
N PHE A 289 -0.41 32.29 1.78
CA PHE A 289 0.51 31.60 2.67
C PHE A 289 -0.07 31.53 4.08
N VAL A 290 0.05 30.37 4.72
CA VAL A 290 -0.30 30.15 6.12
C VAL A 290 0.97 29.90 6.91
N LYS A 291 1.15 30.61 8.01
CA LYS A 291 2.29 30.41 8.91
C LYS A 291 2.12 29.10 9.69
N VAL A 292 3.16 28.28 9.72
CA VAL A 292 3.20 26.96 10.36
C VAL A 292 4.56 26.75 11.06
N PRO A 293 4.66 25.94 12.13
CA PRO A 293 3.56 25.30 12.84
C PRO A 293 2.72 26.32 13.62
N PHE A 294 1.51 25.92 13.99
CA PHE A 294 0.70 26.64 14.96
C PHE A 294 0.02 25.66 15.92
N TYR A 295 -0.32 26.16 17.10
CA TYR A 295 -0.84 25.39 18.21
C TYR A 295 -2.16 26.01 18.67
N GLU A 296 -3.20 25.17 18.79
CA GLU A 296 -4.50 25.60 19.30
C GLU A 296 -4.69 25.10 20.72
N ASN A 297 -4.88 26.05 21.63
CA ASN A 297 -5.13 25.76 23.03
C ASN A 297 -6.47 25.04 23.17
N ILE A 298 -6.48 23.92 23.90
CA ILE A 298 -7.72 23.25 24.26
C ILE A 298 -8.45 24.13 25.29
N LYS A 299 -9.44 24.90 24.83
CA LYS A 299 -10.27 25.76 25.69
C LYS A 299 -11.40 24.92 26.28
N ASN A 300 -11.22 24.44 27.52
CA ASN A 300 -12.33 23.86 28.27
C ASN A 300 -12.69 24.76 29.46
N ASN A 301 -13.99 24.88 29.75
CA ASN A 301 -14.49 25.68 30.87
C ASN A 301 -14.14 25.05 32.24
N SER A 302 -13.73 23.77 32.26
CA SER A 302 -13.21 23.10 33.45
C SER A 302 -11.73 23.43 33.65
N LYS A 303 -11.36 23.77 34.89
CA LYS A 303 -9.96 24.08 35.27
C LYS A 303 -8.98 22.89 35.11
N ASN A 304 -9.50 21.67 34.97
CA ASN A 304 -8.71 20.45 34.79
C ASN A 304 -9.28 19.67 33.61
N ILE A 305 -8.53 19.60 32.51
CA ILE A 305 -8.84 18.75 31.36
C ILE A 305 -8.33 17.35 31.67
N LEU A 306 -9.22 16.35 31.61
CA LEU A 306 -8.85 14.94 31.77
C LEU A 306 -8.33 14.39 30.44
N ALA A 307 -7.50 13.34 30.49
CA ALA A 307 -7.00 12.67 29.29
C ALA A 307 -8.15 12.16 28.38
N SER A 308 -9.27 11.73 28.96
CA SER A 308 -10.47 11.32 28.21
C SER A 308 -11.09 12.46 27.40
N ASP A 309 -11.04 13.70 27.91
CA ASP A 309 -11.61 14.86 27.21
C ASP A 309 -10.77 15.18 25.96
N ILE A 310 -9.46 14.97 26.04
CA ILE A 310 -8.53 15.13 24.91
C ILE A 310 -8.84 14.10 23.82
N ASP A 311 -9.06 12.84 24.22
CA ASP A 311 -9.44 11.78 23.29
C ASP A 311 -10.77 12.08 22.60
N ASP A 312 -11.77 12.58 23.33
CA ASP A 312 -13.08 12.96 22.77
C ASP A 312 -12.96 14.09 21.74
N ILE A 313 -12.11 15.10 22.01
CA ILE A 313 -11.83 16.18 21.07
C ILE A 313 -11.17 15.64 19.79
N LEU A 314 -10.13 14.82 19.93
CA LEU A 314 -9.47 14.19 18.78
C LEU A 314 -10.44 13.32 17.97
N ILE A 315 -11.27 12.52 18.64
CA ILE A 315 -12.28 11.69 18.00
C ILE A 315 -13.28 12.56 17.24
N ALA A 316 -13.67 13.72 17.77
CA ALA A 316 -14.55 14.66 17.09
C ALA A 316 -13.92 15.19 15.79
N HIS A 317 -12.64 15.60 15.81
CA HIS A 317 -11.91 16.00 14.60
C HIS A 317 -11.83 14.86 13.58
N ILE A 318 -11.46 13.65 14.00
CA ILE A 318 -11.38 12.48 13.11
C ILE A 318 -12.75 12.18 12.48
N LYS A 319 -13.83 12.19 13.27
CA LYS A 319 -15.20 11.96 12.77
C LYS A 319 -15.63 13.04 11.77
N ASP A 320 -15.32 14.30 12.03
CA ASP A 320 -15.67 15.39 11.13
C ASP A 320 -14.87 15.34 9.81
N THR A 321 -13.56 15.15 9.88
CA THR A 321 -12.69 14.98 8.70
C THR A 321 -13.12 13.77 7.87
N THR A 322 -13.37 12.62 8.48
CA THR A 322 -13.81 11.41 7.76
C THR A 322 -15.21 11.59 7.16
N LYS A 323 -16.13 12.29 7.85
CA LYS A 323 -17.46 12.63 7.31
C LYS A 323 -17.36 13.55 6.09
N LYS A 324 -16.48 14.55 6.11
CA LYS A 324 -16.21 15.45 4.98
C LYS A 324 -15.57 14.71 3.81
N LEU A 325 -14.61 13.83 4.09
CA LEU A 325 -13.94 13.01 3.08
C LEU A 325 -14.91 12.05 2.37
N LYS A 326 -15.85 11.43 3.11
CA LYS A 326 -16.89 10.55 2.54
C LYS A 326 -17.89 11.27 1.62
N ARG A 327 -17.95 12.61 1.68
CA ARG A 327 -18.82 13.41 0.79
C ARG A 327 -18.16 13.76 -0.53
N ILE A 328 -16.85 13.54 -0.65
CA ILE A 328 -16.13 13.75 -1.91
C ILE A 328 -16.56 12.67 -2.91
N ASP A 329 -16.76 13.08 -4.16
CA ASP A 329 -17.07 12.16 -5.25
C ASP A 329 -15.98 11.09 -5.39
N SER A 330 -16.38 9.83 -5.53
CA SER A 330 -15.49 8.71 -5.81
C SER A 330 -14.65 8.93 -7.07
N SER A 331 -15.17 9.63 -8.08
CA SER A 331 -14.44 9.94 -9.31
C SER A 331 -13.19 10.80 -9.04
N LEU A 332 -13.21 11.61 -7.99
CA LEU A 332 -12.05 12.41 -7.58
C LEU A 332 -10.96 11.53 -6.98
N MET A 333 -11.32 10.43 -6.32
CA MET A 333 -10.37 9.50 -5.71
C MET A 333 -9.57 8.69 -6.75
N ASP A 334 -10.08 8.55 -7.98
CA ASP A 334 -9.33 7.94 -9.08
C ASP A 334 -8.06 8.73 -9.42
N ALA A 335 -8.00 10.02 -9.05
CA ALA A 335 -6.80 10.84 -9.19
C ALA A 335 -5.59 10.28 -8.42
N ILE A 336 -5.80 9.48 -7.38
CA ILE A 336 -4.74 8.84 -6.58
C ILE A 336 -3.91 7.88 -7.43
N LEU A 337 -4.47 7.34 -8.52
CA LEU A 337 -3.80 6.41 -9.44
C LEU A 337 -2.93 7.11 -10.49
N LEU A 338 -3.00 8.44 -10.58
CA LEU A 338 -2.31 9.20 -11.62
C LEU A 338 -0.84 9.47 -11.25
N ASP A 339 0.01 9.49 -12.28
CA ASP A 339 1.44 9.78 -12.14
C ASP A 339 1.65 11.30 -12.07
N SER A 340 2.17 11.79 -10.93
CA SER A 340 2.41 13.22 -10.71
C SER A 340 3.50 13.82 -11.60
N ASN A 341 4.30 13.00 -12.29
CA ASN A 341 5.30 13.48 -13.25
C ASN A 341 4.71 13.73 -14.64
N LYS A 342 3.51 13.24 -14.94
CA LYS A 342 2.87 13.44 -16.25
C LYS A 342 2.11 14.76 -16.29
N GLU A 343 2.44 15.59 -17.27
CA GLU A 343 1.79 16.90 -17.46
C GLU A 343 0.26 16.81 -17.59
N SER A 344 -0.23 15.78 -18.29
CA SER A 344 -1.68 15.52 -18.43
C SER A 344 -2.40 15.25 -17.11
N SER A 345 -1.68 14.76 -16.10
CA SER A 345 -2.24 14.41 -14.78
C SER A 345 -2.24 15.59 -13.81
N ILE A 346 -1.42 16.61 -14.06
CA ILE A 346 -1.26 17.77 -13.17
C ILE A 346 -2.62 18.43 -12.88
N LYS A 347 -3.44 18.66 -13.91
CA LYS A 347 -4.74 19.32 -13.77
C LYS A 347 -5.67 18.57 -12.81
N THR A 348 -5.79 17.26 -12.99
CA THR A 348 -6.66 16.41 -12.16
C THR A 348 -6.14 16.32 -10.73
N LEU A 349 -4.82 16.21 -10.55
CA LEU A 349 -4.19 16.19 -9.23
C LEU A 349 -4.32 17.54 -8.51
N MET A 350 -4.20 18.67 -9.21
CA MET A 350 -4.45 19.99 -8.62
C MET A 350 -5.91 20.15 -8.19
N TYR A 351 -6.87 19.66 -8.99
CA TYR A 351 -8.28 19.63 -8.63
C TYR A 351 -8.56 18.73 -7.42
N TYR A 352 -7.89 17.58 -7.34
CA TYR A 352 -7.90 16.71 -6.15
C TYR A 352 -7.46 17.48 -4.90
N TYR A 353 -6.25 18.05 -4.92
CA TYR A 353 -5.70 18.78 -3.77
C TYR A 353 -6.51 20.04 -3.43
N GLY A 354 -7.10 20.73 -4.41
CA GLY A 354 -7.94 21.89 -4.17
C GLY A 354 -9.19 21.58 -3.35
N ASN A 355 -9.76 20.38 -3.49
CA ASN A 355 -10.94 19.95 -2.75
C ASN A 355 -10.60 19.19 -1.45
N VAL A 356 -9.49 18.45 -1.46
CA VAL A 356 -9.11 17.53 -0.39
C VAL A 356 -8.30 18.22 0.71
N THR A 357 -7.36 19.09 0.35
CA THR A 357 -6.51 19.83 1.31
C THR A 357 -7.30 20.62 2.36
N PRO A 358 -8.35 21.41 2.00
CA PRO A 358 -9.09 22.20 3.00
C PRO A 358 -9.78 21.35 4.08
N ILE A 359 -10.05 20.07 3.80
CA ILE A 359 -10.62 19.12 4.77
C ILE A 359 -9.55 18.69 5.78
N PHE A 360 -8.30 18.50 5.33
CA PHE A 360 -7.19 18.09 6.20
C PHE A 360 -6.56 19.23 6.98
N GLU A 361 -6.66 20.47 6.51
CA GLU A 361 -6.28 21.66 7.29
C GLU A 361 -7.04 21.78 8.62
N GLN A 362 -8.15 21.07 8.78
CA GLN A 362 -8.98 21.05 10.00
C GLN A 362 -8.64 19.88 10.94
N MET A 363 -7.74 18.98 10.52
CA MET A 363 -7.32 17.82 11.28
C MET A 363 -5.98 18.12 11.97
N PRO A 364 -5.92 18.17 13.32
CA PRO A 364 -4.65 18.30 14.02
C PRO A 364 -3.78 17.07 13.77
N TRP A 365 -2.47 17.27 13.80
CA TRP A 365 -1.46 16.23 13.77
C TRP A 365 -1.51 15.32 15.00
N GLY A 366 -1.98 15.88 16.11
CA GLY A 366 -2.07 15.23 17.40
C GLY A 366 -2.20 16.25 18.52
N VAL A 367 -1.91 15.80 19.73
CA VAL A 367 -1.95 16.61 20.95
C VAL A 367 -0.57 16.68 21.58
N LEU A 368 -0.18 17.88 21.98
CA LEU A 368 0.99 18.15 22.79
C LEU A 368 0.51 18.49 24.21
N ASP A 369 0.70 17.57 25.13
CA ASP A 369 0.35 17.76 26.54
C ASP A 369 1.61 18.13 27.33
N LEU A 370 1.69 19.38 27.77
CA LEU A 370 2.82 19.95 28.50
C LEU A 370 2.51 19.95 30.00
N ASP A 371 3.18 19.05 30.71
CA ASP A 371 3.07 18.95 32.16
C ASP A 371 3.96 19.97 32.88
N ILE A 372 5.24 20.04 32.46
CA ILE A 372 6.25 20.92 33.06
C ILE A 372 7.03 21.57 31.93
N VAL A 373 7.12 22.90 31.94
CA VAL A 373 7.97 23.68 31.03
C VAL A 373 8.67 24.76 31.84
N ASP A 374 9.94 24.53 32.12
CA ASP A 374 10.80 25.51 32.78
C ASP A 374 12.15 25.61 32.03
N PRO A 375 12.28 26.60 31.12
CA PRO A 375 13.51 26.83 30.39
C PRO A 375 14.71 27.19 31.29
N GLY A 376 14.46 27.81 32.45
CA GLY A 376 15.49 28.25 33.38
C GLY A 376 16.15 27.10 34.13
N SER A 377 15.34 26.16 34.66
CA SER A 377 15.86 24.94 35.28
C SER A 377 16.18 23.82 34.29
N ARG A 378 15.88 24.00 32.99
CA ARG A 378 16.02 23.00 31.93
C ARG A 378 15.22 21.73 32.21
N ASN A 379 14.04 21.90 32.80
CA ASN A 379 13.15 20.81 33.14
C ASN A 379 11.92 20.85 32.23
N TRP A 380 11.75 19.80 31.43
CA TRP A 380 10.63 19.66 30.51
C TRP A 380 10.02 18.28 30.66
N LYS A 381 8.69 18.24 30.82
CA LYS A 381 7.91 17.02 30.83
C LYS A 381 6.71 17.22 29.91
N TYR A 382 6.64 16.41 28.86
CA TYR A 382 5.56 16.48 27.89
C TYR A 382 5.22 15.11 27.32
N THR A 383 3.98 15.00 26.84
CA THR A 383 3.46 13.82 26.14
C THR A 383 3.06 14.23 24.73
N LEU A 384 3.52 13.46 23.75
CA LEU A 384 3.18 13.65 22.34
C LEU A 384 2.23 12.53 21.90
N GLN A 385 0.96 12.87 21.67
CA GLN A 385 -0.05 11.92 21.20
C GLN A 385 -0.30 12.11 19.70
N ILE A 386 0.33 11.28 18.88
CA ILE A 386 0.15 11.26 17.42
C ILE A 386 -0.28 9.86 17.00
N GLY A 387 -1.49 9.75 16.45
CA GLY A 387 -2.05 8.50 15.93
C GLY A 387 -2.02 8.43 14.41
N ALA A 388 -2.48 7.30 13.85
CA ALA A 388 -2.70 7.10 12.42
C ALA A 388 -4.17 6.75 12.17
N ASN A 389 -4.70 7.16 11.02
CA ASN A 389 -6.01 6.72 10.54
C ASN A 389 -5.87 6.35 9.06
N ASP A 390 -6.22 5.10 8.72
CA ASP A 390 -5.97 4.55 7.39
C ASP A 390 -6.63 5.33 6.26
N LEU A 391 -7.85 5.84 6.49
CA LEU A 391 -8.59 6.58 5.49
C LEU A 391 -7.95 7.96 5.26
N ILE A 392 -7.59 8.65 6.34
CA ILE A 392 -6.93 9.96 6.29
C ILE A 392 -5.54 9.84 5.67
N ASP A 393 -4.74 8.87 6.11
CA ASP A 393 -3.38 8.67 5.60
C ASP A 393 -3.35 8.26 4.11
N SER A 394 -4.45 7.73 3.57
CA SER A 394 -4.52 7.28 2.17
C SER A 394 -4.63 8.39 1.14
N THR A 395 -4.95 9.61 1.56
CA THR A 395 -5.19 10.73 0.63
C THR A 395 -3.93 11.45 0.17
N GLY A 396 -2.80 11.23 0.83
CA GLY A 396 -1.52 11.85 0.48
C GLY A 396 -1.32 13.28 0.97
N SER A 397 -2.39 14.04 1.24
CA SER A 397 -2.30 15.40 1.80
C SER A 397 -1.97 15.43 3.30
N TYR A 398 -2.14 14.31 4.00
CA TYR A 398 -1.84 14.17 5.42
C TYR A 398 -0.63 13.23 5.57
N PRO A 399 0.48 13.67 6.21
CA PRO A 399 1.70 12.86 6.31
C PRO A 399 1.48 11.55 7.08
N SER A 400 2.49 10.68 7.16
CA SER A 400 2.40 9.51 8.05
C SER A 400 2.56 9.91 9.52
N ALA A 401 2.04 9.09 10.45
CA ALA A 401 2.22 9.32 11.89
C ALA A 401 3.69 9.45 12.29
N ILE A 402 4.56 8.60 11.74
CA ILE A 402 6.01 8.63 12.00
C ILE A 402 6.61 9.95 11.53
N ASN A 403 6.27 10.43 10.33
CA ASN A 403 6.79 11.70 9.82
C ASN A 403 6.34 12.87 10.72
N ARG A 404 5.07 12.90 11.14
CA ARG A 404 4.57 13.92 12.08
C ARG A 404 5.31 13.89 13.42
N MET A 405 5.56 12.71 13.97
CA MET A 405 6.28 12.54 15.23
C MET A 405 7.72 13.06 15.11
N ILE A 406 8.43 12.70 14.04
CA ILE A 406 9.81 13.16 13.81
C ILE A 406 9.84 14.68 13.66
N ASP A 407 8.98 15.23 12.80
CA ASP A 407 8.89 16.68 12.58
C ASP A 407 8.63 17.45 13.86
N GLN A 408 7.67 16.98 14.65
CA GLN A 408 7.29 17.63 15.89
C GLN A 408 8.40 17.53 16.93
N GLN A 409 9.03 16.36 17.05
CA GLN A 409 10.12 16.16 17.99
C GLN A 409 11.33 17.03 17.64
N ILE A 410 11.66 17.18 16.36
CA ILE A 410 12.75 18.06 15.90
C ILE A 410 12.43 19.52 16.19
N SER A 411 11.20 19.96 15.87
CA SER A 411 10.72 21.31 16.14
C SER A 411 10.84 21.65 17.64
N LEU A 412 10.31 20.77 18.49
CA LEU A 412 10.39 20.92 19.95
C LEU A 412 11.82 20.88 20.47
N SER A 413 12.67 19.98 19.96
CA SER A 413 14.08 19.87 20.36
C SER A 413 14.83 21.18 20.12
N ASN A 414 14.64 21.80 18.96
CA ASN A 414 15.22 23.11 18.66
C ASN A 414 14.59 24.22 19.52
N GLY A 415 13.28 24.16 19.78
CA GLY A 415 12.60 25.05 20.72
C GLY A 415 13.16 24.97 22.15
N PHE A 416 13.41 23.76 22.67
CA PHE A 416 14.01 23.56 24.00
C PHE A 416 15.44 24.09 24.06
N LEU A 417 16.26 23.83 23.03
CA LEU A 417 17.63 24.36 22.97
C LEU A 417 17.64 25.89 23.00
N ARG A 418 16.83 26.52 22.15
CA ARG A 418 16.78 27.98 21.99
C ARG A 418 16.23 28.66 23.22
N SER A 419 15.14 28.14 23.79
CA SER A 419 14.55 28.66 25.03
C SER A 419 15.50 28.51 26.22
N SER A 420 16.19 27.37 26.34
CA SER A 420 17.16 27.14 27.42
C SER A 420 18.38 28.06 27.35
N LYS A 421 18.83 28.39 26.13
CA LYS A 421 19.98 29.28 25.90
C LYS A 421 19.59 30.75 25.77
N GLN A 422 18.29 31.05 25.72
CA GLN A 422 17.74 32.36 25.34
C GLN A 422 18.38 32.91 24.05
N ASN A 423 18.73 32.01 23.13
CA ASN A 423 19.41 32.35 21.89
C ASN A 423 18.62 31.76 20.71
N ALA A 424 17.96 32.64 19.95
CA ALA A 424 17.15 32.26 18.80
C ALA A 424 17.99 31.61 17.67
N ASN A 425 19.29 31.87 17.62
CA ASN A 425 20.19 31.35 16.57
C ASN A 425 20.76 29.97 16.92
N ALA A 426 20.52 29.44 18.13
CA ALA A 426 20.95 28.11 18.48
C ALA A 426 20.12 27.08 17.70
N ASN A 427 20.75 26.25 16.87
CA ASN A 427 20.03 25.28 16.06
C ASN A 427 20.75 23.93 15.99
N ILE A 428 19.96 22.85 15.99
CA ILE A 428 20.44 21.52 15.64
C ILE A 428 19.83 21.16 14.29
N VAL A 429 20.72 21.02 13.31
CA VAL A 429 20.37 20.62 11.95
C VAL A 429 20.15 19.11 11.92
N HIS A 430 18.89 18.71 11.77
CA HIS A 430 18.52 17.30 11.68
C HIS A 430 18.39 16.90 10.22
N THR A 431 19.26 15.99 9.77
CA THR A 431 19.19 15.41 8.43
C THR A 431 19.20 13.90 8.49
N MET A 432 18.51 13.26 7.56
CA MET A 432 18.53 11.81 7.40
C MET A 432 18.92 11.47 5.97
N ARG A 433 19.66 10.36 5.81
CA ARG A 433 20.06 9.82 4.52
C ARG A 433 19.76 8.34 4.47
N ALA A 434 19.06 7.92 3.42
CA ALA A 434 18.92 6.51 3.12
C ALA A 434 20.26 5.96 2.60
N MET A 435 20.60 4.74 3.04
CA MET A 435 21.78 4.06 2.52
C MET A 435 21.53 3.57 1.08
N PRO A 436 22.58 3.51 0.24
CA PRO A 436 22.48 2.93 -1.10
C PRO A 436 22.00 1.48 -1.05
N GLN A 437 21.05 1.12 -1.90
CA GLN A 437 20.49 -0.23 -1.98
C GLN A 437 20.36 -0.69 -3.43
N LEU A 438 20.72 -1.95 -3.68
CA LEU A 438 20.49 -2.60 -4.97
C LEU A 438 19.01 -3.02 -5.04
N TYR A 439 18.33 -2.59 -6.09
CA TYR A 439 16.95 -2.97 -6.36
C TYR A 439 16.86 -3.64 -7.73
N TYR A 440 16.16 -4.77 -7.76
CA TYR A 440 15.98 -5.56 -8.96
C TYR A 440 14.50 -5.58 -9.28
N TYR A 441 14.14 -4.94 -10.39
CA TYR A 441 12.79 -5.04 -10.91
C TYR A 441 12.72 -6.27 -11.81
N GLU A 442 12.06 -7.31 -11.30
CA GLU A 442 11.80 -8.57 -11.97
C GLU A 442 10.30 -8.81 -11.97
N TYR A 443 9.72 -9.02 -13.15
CA TYR A 443 8.30 -9.33 -13.25
C TYR A 443 8.09 -10.80 -12.89
N THR A 444 7.79 -11.06 -11.62
CA THR A 444 7.53 -12.42 -11.13
C THR A 444 6.04 -12.72 -11.18
N VAL A 445 5.59 -13.45 -12.20
CA VAL A 445 4.24 -14.03 -12.16
C VAL A 445 4.28 -15.28 -11.28
N PRO A 446 3.39 -15.42 -10.29
CA PRO A 446 3.27 -16.64 -9.51
C PRO A 446 2.59 -17.73 -10.36
N ILE A 447 3.28 -18.21 -11.39
CA ILE A 447 2.78 -19.19 -12.35
C ILE A 447 2.31 -20.45 -11.64
N GLY A 448 2.99 -20.86 -10.57
CA GLY A 448 2.56 -21.99 -9.75
C GLY A 448 1.17 -21.78 -9.12
N SER A 449 0.86 -20.57 -8.65
CA SER A 449 -0.47 -20.24 -8.12
C SER A 449 -1.51 -20.17 -9.23
N LEU A 450 -1.17 -19.59 -10.38
CA LEU A 450 -2.10 -19.49 -11.52
C LEU A 450 -2.42 -20.86 -12.14
N VAL A 451 -1.41 -21.69 -12.36
CA VAL A 451 -1.57 -23.07 -12.84
C VAL A 451 -2.27 -23.93 -11.79
N GLY A 452 -1.90 -23.79 -10.51
CA GLY A 452 -2.53 -24.52 -9.41
C GLY A 452 -4.01 -24.20 -9.24
N SER A 453 -4.37 -22.91 -9.25
CA SER A 453 -5.76 -22.44 -9.15
C SER A 453 -6.62 -22.86 -10.35
N SER A 454 -6.03 -22.95 -11.55
CA SER A 454 -6.73 -23.45 -12.74
C SER A 454 -6.86 -24.98 -12.72
N LEU A 455 -5.80 -25.73 -12.39
CA LEU A 455 -5.80 -27.19 -12.41
C LEU A 455 -6.55 -27.84 -11.25
N TYR A 456 -6.66 -27.17 -10.09
CA TYR A 456 -7.30 -27.74 -8.91
C TYR A 456 -8.79 -28.10 -9.12
N PRO A 457 -9.64 -27.20 -9.67
CA PRO A 457 -11.02 -27.54 -10.02
C PRO A 457 -11.12 -28.70 -11.03
N PHE A 458 -10.26 -28.73 -12.05
CA PHE A 458 -10.23 -29.83 -13.02
C PHE A 458 -9.85 -31.17 -12.38
N GLY A 459 -8.86 -31.17 -11.50
CA GLY A 459 -8.47 -32.37 -10.76
C GLY A 459 -9.62 -32.87 -9.87
N LEU A 460 -10.32 -31.95 -9.20
CA LEU A 460 -11.45 -32.27 -8.34
C LEU A 460 -12.63 -32.85 -9.14
N THR A 461 -13.02 -32.24 -10.27
CA THR A 461 -14.12 -32.74 -11.11
C THR A 461 -13.83 -34.12 -11.69
N PHE A 462 -12.59 -34.37 -12.10
CA PHE A 462 -12.16 -35.69 -12.57
C PHE A 462 -12.20 -36.74 -11.46
N MET A 463 -11.71 -36.42 -10.26
CA MET A 463 -11.78 -37.34 -9.13
C MET A 463 -13.22 -37.67 -8.75
N VAL A 464 -14.10 -36.66 -8.64
CA VAL A 464 -15.51 -36.87 -8.29
C VAL A 464 -16.20 -37.76 -9.32
N SER A 465 -16.01 -37.48 -10.62
CA SER A 465 -16.58 -38.28 -11.70
C SER A 465 -16.13 -39.74 -11.65
N MET A 466 -14.85 -39.97 -11.33
CA MET A 466 -14.28 -41.30 -11.20
C MET A 466 -14.82 -42.06 -9.97
N PHE A 467 -14.95 -41.38 -8.82
CA PHE A 467 -15.58 -41.96 -7.64
C PHE A 467 -17.03 -42.40 -7.89
N VAL A 468 -17.81 -41.56 -8.58
CA VAL A 468 -19.20 -41.90 -8.95
C VAL A 468 -19.23 -43.13 -9.87
N LEU A 469 -18.34 -43.20 -10.87
CA LEU A 469 -18.27 -44.35 -11.78
C LEU A 469 -17.94 -45.65 -11.02
N ILE A 470 -16.99 -45.62 -10.07
CA ILE A 470 -16.71 -46.79 -9.22
C ILE A 470 -17.94 -47.19 -8.42
N LEU A 471 -18.60 -46.24 -7.74
CA LEU A 471 -19.75 -46.53 -6.88
C LEU A 471 -20.91 -47.15 -7.65
N VAL A 472 -21.21 -46.58 -8.83
CA VAL A 472 -22.25 -47.10 -9.73
C VAL A 472 -21.92 -48.53 -10.15
N ARG A 473 -20.67 -48.76 -10.58
CA ARG A 473 -20.22 -50.09 -11.01
C ARG A 473 -20.30 -51.13 -9.89
N GLU A 474 -19.82 -50.80 -8.69
CA GLU A 474 -19.86 -51.72 -7.55
C GLU A 474 -21.31 -52.10 -7.19
N LYS A 475 -22.21 -51.12 -7.22
CA LYS A 475 -23.64 -51.35 -6.96
C LYS A 475 -24.25 -52.25 -8.04
N GLN A 476 -23.91 -52.02 -9.32
CA GLN A 476 -24.37 -52.84 -10.44
C GLN A 476 -23.93 -54.29 -10.30
N GLU A 477 -22.66 -54.55 -9.94
CA GLU A 477 -22.15 -55.91 -9.73
C GLU A 477 -22.88 -56.63 -8.60
N LYS A 478 -23.16 -55.94 -7.48
CA LYS A 478 -23.92 -56.51 -6.36
C LYS A 478 -25.35 -56.87 -6.75
N VAL A 479 -26.04 -55.98 -7.47
CA VAL A 479 -27.41 -56.22 -7.93
C VAL A 479 -27.46 -57.35 -8.95
N LEU A 480 -26.50 -57.42 -9.87
CA LEU A 480 -26.41 -58.49 -10.86
C LEU A 480 -26.31 -59.86 -10.17
N VAL A 481 -25.44 -59.99 -9.16
CA VAL A 481 -25.30 -61.25 -8.40
C VAL A 481 -26.59 -61.60 -7.67
N MET A 482 -27.24 -60.64 -7.01
CA MET A 482 -28.53 -60.89 -6.33
C MET A 482 -29.63 -61.32 -7.29
N MET A 483 -29.69 -60.74 -8.50
CA MET A 483 -30.67 -61.12 -9.51
C MET A 483 -30.40 -62.49 -10.14
N GLN A 484 -29.13 -62.87 -10.30
CA GLN A 484 -28.76 -64.22 -10.73
C GLN A 484 -29.18 -65.28 -9.71
N MET A 485 -29.03 -64.99 -8.42
CA MET A 485 -29.49 -65.91 -7.35
C MET A 485 -31.02 -66.10 -7.36
N ASN A 486 -31.77 -65.13 -7.85
CA ASN A 486 -33.22 -65.22 -8.03
C ASN A 486 -33.64 -65.90 -9.36
N GLY A 487 -32.70 -66.49 -10.11
CA GLY A 487 -32.99 -67.27 -11.33
C GLY A 487 -33.20 -66.44 -12.59
N LEU A 488 -32.90 -65.13 -12.58
CA LEU A 488 -33.02 -64.29 -13.77
C LEU A 488 -31.93 -64.66 -14.80
N LYS A 489 -32.34 -64.94 -16.04
CA LYS A 489 -31.39 -65.22 -17.13
C LYS A 489 -30.56 -63.96 -17.44
N LEU A 490 -29.23 -64.13 -17.47
CA LEU A 490 -28.25 -63.05 -17.65
C LEU A 490 -28.51 -62.17 -18.89
N HIS A 491 -28.99 -62.76 -19.97
CA HIS A 491 -29.30 -62.03 -21.20
C HIS A 491 -30.45 -61.02 -21.03
N ALA A 492 -31.50 -61.37 -20.28
CA ALA A 492 -32.62 -60.47 -20.03
C ALA A 492 -32.19 -59.27 -19.18
N TYR A 493 -31.29 -59.50 -18.22
CA TYR A 493 -30.69 -58.43 -17.41
C TYR A 493 -29.94 -57.42 -18.29
N TYR A 494 -29.06 -57.87 -19.18
CA TYR A 494 -28.28 -56.96 -20.02
C TYR A 494 -29.14 -56.18 -21.02
N ILE A 495 -30.23 -56.75 -21.54
CA ILE A 495 -31.17 -56.01 -22.40
C ILE A 495 -31.84 -54.88 -21.63
N VAL A 496 -32.42 -55.16 -20.47
CA VAL A 496 -33.11 -54.15 -19.65
C VAL A 496 -32.12 -53.07 -19.21
N TYR A 497 -30.92 -53.49 -18.82
CA TYR A 497 -29.84 -52.58 -18.46
C TYR A 497 -29.44 -51.67 -19.62
N TYR A 498 -29.31 -52.21 -20.83
CA TYR A 498 -28.97 -51.43 -22.02
C TYR A 498 -30.07 -50.43 -22.37
N ILE A 499 -31.34 -50.84 -22.29
CA ILE A 499 -32.49 -49.95 -22.53
C ILE A 499 -32.53 -48.84 -21.48
N HIS A 500 -32.32 -49.16 -20.20
CA HIS A 500 -32.27 -48.17 -19.12
C HIS A 500 -31.12 -47.18 -19.32
N PHE A 501 -29.93 -47.68 -19.67
CA PHE A 501 -28.77 -46.82 -19.93
C PHE A 501 -28.96 -45.95 -21.17
N LEU A 502 -29.62 -46.46 -22.22
CA LEU A 502 -29.95 -45.69 -23.41
C LEU A 502 -30.97 -44.61 -23.10
N LEU A 503 -32.01 -44.90 -22.32
CA LEU A 503 -32.98 -43.90 -21.85
C LEU A 503 -32.31 -42.83 -20.98
N LEU A 504 -31.44 -43.23 -20.05
CA LEU A 504 -30.74 -42.30 -19.18
C LEU A 504 -29.74 -41.46 -19.96
N SER A 505 -29.07 -42.04 -20.95
CA SER A 505 -28.16 -41.33 -21.86
C SER A 505 -28.91 -40.34 -22.75
N LEU A 506 -30.11 -40.69 -23.26
CA LEU A 506 -30.97 -39.77 -24.00
C LEU A 506 -31.50 -38.64 -23.11
N LEU A 507 -31.84 -38.93 -21.85
CA LEU A 507 -32.23 -37.91 -20.87
C LEU A 507 -31.08 -36.94 -20.55
N VAL A 508 -29.88 -37.47 -20.33
CA VAL A 508 -28.68 -36.65 -20.11
C VAL A 508 -28.31 -35.87 -21.36
N LEU A 509 -28.43 -36.43 -22.56
CA LEU A 509 -28.18 -35.69 -23.81
C LEU A 509 -29.19 -34.54 -23.99
N HIS A 510 -30.45 -34.81 -23.64
CA HIS A 510 -31.52 -33.81 -23.71
C HIS A 510 -31.32 -32.69 -22.69
N GLU A 511 -30.90 -33.01 -21.46
CA GLU A 511 -30.53 -32.02 -20.46
C GLU A 511 -29.20 -31.33 -20.79
N SER A 512 -28.23 -32.01 -21.41
CA SER A 512 -26.94 -31.39 -21.78
C SER A 512 -27.08 -30.42 -22.94
N GLU A 513 -27.99 -30.63 -23.90
CA GLU A 513 -28.30 -29.60 -24.91
C GLU A 513 -28.93 -28.34 -24.27
N GLN A 514 -29.65 -28.48 -23.16
CA GLN A 514 -30.13 -27.33 -22.38
C GLN A 514 -29.05 -26.72 -21.48
N LEU A 515 -28.17 -27.53 -20.90
CA LEU A 515 -27.09 -27.10 -20.02
C LEU A 515 -25.91 -26.50 -20.78
N ASP A 516 -25.57 -26.96 -21.98
CA ASP A 516 -24.58 -26.32 -22.84
C ASP A 516 -25.08 -24.94 -23.28
N PHE A 517 -26.38 -24.77 -23.50
CA PHE A 517 -26.99 -23.45 -23.73
C PHE A 517 -26.90 -22.54 -22.48
N ILE A 518 -27.07 -23.11 -21.28
CA ILE A 518 -26.92 -22.40 -19.99
C ILE A 518 -25.45 -22.14 -19.62
N TYR A 519 -24.51 -23.02 -19.96
CA TYR A 519 -23.07 -22.85 -19.75
C TYR A 519 -22.49 -21.86 -20.75
N LEU A 520 -22.95 -21.82 -22.00
CA LEU A 520 -22.60 -20.75 -22.95
C LEU A 520 -23.18 -19.40 -22.49
N LEU A 521 -24.41 -19.40 -21.95
CA LEU A 521 -25.00 -18.22 -21.30
C LEU A 521 -24.26 -17.83 -20.00
N CYS A 522 -23.78 -18.80 -19.20
CA CYS A 522 -23.00 -18.52 -18.00
C CYS A 522 -21.60 -18.06 -18.34
N ASP A 523 -20.89 -18.62 -19.31
CA ASP A 523 -19.61 -18.08 -19.76
C ASP A 523 -19.80 -16.69 -20.40
N PHE A 524 -20.87 -16.45 -21.15
CA PHE A 524 -21.17 -15.10 -21.68
C PHE A 524 -21.52 -14.11 -20.56
N VAL A 525 -22.31 -14.52 -19.55
CA VAL A 525 -22.68 -13.69 -18.38
C VAL A 525 -21.52 -13.54 -17.39
N TRP A 526 -20.62 -14.52 -17.24
CA TRP A 526 -19.45 -14.47 -16.35
C TRP A 526 -18.31 -13.69 -17.00
N THR A 527 -18.16 -13.75 -18.33
CA THR A 527 -17.25 -12.88 -19.10
C THR A 527 -17.78 -11.44 -19.16
N CYS A 528 -19.11 -11.23 -19.28
CA CYS A 528 -19.72 -9.90 -19.16
C CYS A 528 -19.70 -9.34 -17.73
N ASN A 529 -19.95 -10.13 -16.68
CA ASN A 529 -19.92 -9.65 -15.30
C ASN A 529 -18.50 -9.37 -14.78
N ARG A 530 -17.46 -10.00 -15.35
CA ARG A 530 -16.07 -9.55 -15.12
C ARG A 530 -15.79 -8.17 -15.72
N CYS A 531 -16.54 -7.76 -16.74
CA CYS A 531 -16.44 -6.41 -17.29
C CYS A 531 -17.40 -5.40 -16.61
N PHE A 532 -18.48 -5.84 -15.96
CA PHE A 532 -19.53 -4.93 -15.47
C PHE A 532 -19.72 -4.84 -13.94
N HIS A 533 -19.23 -5.77 -13.13
CA HIS A 533 -19.28 -5.64 -11.67
C HIS A 533 -18.00 -5.05 -11.09
N PHE A 534 -17.78 -3.78 -11.43
CA PHE A 534 -17.00 -2.83 -10.64
C PHE A 534 -17.95 -1.71 -10.21
N ASN A 535 -18.93 -2.00 -9.34
CA ASN A 535 -19.38 -1.04 -8.32
C ASN A 535 -20.41 -1.59 -7.31
N ILE A 536 -20.11 -1.26 -6.05
CA ILE A 536 -21.00 -0.81 -4.96
C ILE A 536 -21.75 -1.85 -4.08
N ASN A 537 -21.26 -1.86 -2.83
CA ASN A 537 -21.91 -1.98 -1.52
C ASN A 537 -22.41 -3.34 -1.00
N GLN A 538 -21.74 -3.84 0.05
CA GLN A 538 -22.33 -3.85 1.40
C GLN A 538 -21.27 -4.14 2.50
N TYR A 539 -21.23 -3.25 3.49
CA TYR A 539 -20.75 -3.48 4.86
C TYR A 539 -21.68 -4.54 5.52
N ASP A 540 -21.31 -5.35 6.52
CA ASP A 540 -20.73 -5.01 7.83
C ASP A 540 -20.30 -6.31 8.60
N PRO A 541 -19.94 -6.34 9.90
CA PRO A 541 -18.65 -6.87 10.35
C PRO A 541 -18.75 -8.10 11.26
N ALA A 542 -17.76 -9.00 11.21
CA ALA A 542 -17.59 -10.03 12.24
C ALA A 542 -16.26 -10.81 12.13
N TYR A 543 -15.42 -10.61 13.14
CA TYR A 543 -14.56 -11.60 13.79
C TYR A 543 -13.22 -12.07 13.19
N PHE A 544 -12.25 -12.06 14.12
CA PHE A 544 -11.05 -12.89 14.29
C PHE A 544 -9.82 -12.64 13.42
N VAL A 545 -8.91 -11.84 14.00
CA VAL A 545 -7.47 -11.82 13.73
C VAL A 545 -6.80 -12.91 14.59
N PRO A 546 -5.92 -13.76 14.03
CA PRO A 546 -4.85 -14.37 14.81
C PRO A 546 -3.54 -13.61 14.58
N ASP A 547 -2.91 -13.27 15.70
CA ASP A 547 -1.57 -12.72 15.81
C ASP A 547 -0.51 -13.58 15.11
N MET A 548 0.45 -12.92 14.47
CA MET A 548 1.80 -13.43 14.29
C MET A 548 2.82 -12.41 14.79
N ALA A 549 2.97 -12.39 16.12
CA ALA A 549 4.19 -11.96 16.78
C ALA A 549 4.72 -13.17 17.57
N SER A 550 5.72 -13.87 17.01
CA SER A 550 6.46 -14.88 17.76
C SER A 550 7.95 -14.80 17.41
N PHE A 551 8.69 -14.01 18.18
CA PHE A 551 10.07 -14.27 18.57
C PHE A 551 10.42 -13.38 19.78
N CYS A 552 9.99 -13.83 20.96
CA CYS A 552 10.65 -13.66 22.27
C CYS A 552 9.70 -14.13 23.36
N SER A 553 9.94 -15.32 23.90
CA SER A 553 9.20 -15.92 25.01
C SER A 553 9.80 -15.49 26.35
N ILE A 554 9.09 -14.67 27.12
CA ILE A 554 9.22 -14.51 28.57
C ILE A 554 7.79 -14.53 29.16
N PRO A 555 7.51 -15.33 30.21
CA PRO A 555 6.14 -15.59 30.64
C PRO A 555 5.50 -14.37 31.32
N ARG A 556 4.27 -14.01 30.91
CA ARG A 556 3.41 -13.05 31.59
C ARG A 556 2.87 -13.68 32.88
N ASN A 557 3.29 -13.16 34.02
CA ASN A 557 2.48 -13.11 35.23
C ASN A 557 2.81 -11.81 35.97
N ARG A 558 1.76 -11.13 36.44
CA ARG A 558 1.67 -9.83 37.13
C ARG A 558 1.61 -8.56 36.27
N VAL A 559 0.44 -7.93 36.41
CA VAL A 559 0.13 -6.51 36.32
C VAL A 559 1.24 -5.69 36.98
N ASP A 560 1.80 -4.72 36.25
CA ASP A 560 2.33 -3.46 36.79
C ASP A 560 2.52 -2.45 35.64
N GLU A 561 2.02 -1.24 35.88
CA GLU A 561 2.16 -0.03 35.07
C GLU A 561 3.65 0.26 34.78
N ARG A 562 4.02 0.46 33.51
CA ARG A 562 5.28 1.16 33.18
C ARG A 562 5.09 2.08 31.98
N CYS A 563 5.00 3.37 32.30
CA CYS A 563 5.37 4.47 31.41
C CYS A 563 6.78 4.27 30.87
N ILE A 564 7.00 4.56 29.60
CA ILE A 564 8.34 4.67 29.02
C ILE A 564 8.91 6.03 29.49
N ASN A 565 9.63 6.02 30.60
CA ASN A 565 10.45 7.15 31.04
C ASN A 565 11.72 7.21 30.17
N PHE A 566 11.84 8.23 29.34
CA PHE A 566 13.15 8.64 28.81
C PHE A 566 13.84 9.51 29.85
N ASN A 567 14.76 8.92 30.63
CA ASN A 567 15.74 9.71 31.38
C ASN A 567 16.84 10.13 30.41
N CYS A 568 16.76 11.36 29.91
CA CYS A 568 17.92 12.03 29.33
C CYS A 568 18.76 12.60 30.48
N THR A 569 19.79 11.86 30.91
CA THR A 569 20.90 12.45 31.65
C THR A 569 21.94 12.94 30.66
N ALA A 570 22.32 14.22 30.78
CA ALA A 570 23.47 14.79 30.09
C ALA A 570 24.78 14.14 30.54
#